data_AF-A0AAJ1UBN9-F1
#
_entry.id   AF-A0AAJ1UBN9-F1
#
_cell.length_a   1.000
_cell.length_b   1.000
_cell.length_c   1.000
_cell.angle_alpha   90.00
_cell.angle_beta   90.00
_cell.angle_gamma   90.00
#
_symmetry.space_group_name_H-M   'P 1'
#
loop_
_entity.id
_entity.type
_entity.pdbx_description
1 polymer ?
#
loop_
_entity_poly.entity_id
_entity_poly.type
_entity_poly.pdbx_seq_one_letter_code
_entity_poly.pdbx_strand_id
1 'polypeptide(L)'
;DLQALVNVFAAGLERDDVELDIDALDAKAAGGIPAAVARESAILKHPVFSSVQSETDMLRYLRKLADKDLALDRTMIPLGSCTMKLNATAEMIPITWPEFALV
;
A
#
# COMPACT_ATOMS: atom_id res chain seq x y z
N ASP A 1 -5.63 3.09 16.40
CA ASP A 1 -4.22 3.48 16.66
C ASP A 1 -4.07 4.71 17.54
N LEU A 2 -4.61 5.89 17.17
CA LEU A 2 -4.45 7.11 17.99
C LEU A 2 -4.94 6.97 19.44
N GLN A 3 -6.12 6.37 19.64
CA GLN A 3 -6.64 6.04 20.98
C GLN A 3 -5.70 5.13 21.77
N ALA A 4 -5.13 4.10 21.11
CA ALA A 4 -4.19 3.20 21.75
C ALA A 4 -2.89 3.92 22.15
N LEU A 5 -2.35 4.79 21.29
CA LEU A 5 -1.18 5.60 21.60
C LEU A 5 -1.44 6.51 22.81
N VAL A 6 -2.57 7.21 22.84
CA VAL A 6 -2.89 8.10 23.96
C VAL A 6 -3.07 7.32 25.25
N ASN A 7 -3.68 6.14 25.23
CA ASN A 7 -3.78 5.30 26.41
C ASN A 7 -2.40 4.84 26.91
N VAL A 8 -1.46 4.53 26.01
CA VAL A 8 -0.06 4.22 26.39
C VAL A 8 0.60 5.41 27.10
N PHE A 9 0.43 6.62 26.58
CA PHE A 9 0.97 7.83 27.23
C PHE A 9 0.24 8.20 28.53
N ALA A 10 -1.09 8.00 28.60
CA ALA A 10 -1.89 8.24 29.79
C ALA A 10 -1.48 7.31 30.94
N ALA A 11 -1.30 6.02 30.64
CA ALA A 11 -0.78 5.04 31.59
C ALA A 11 0.63 5.42 32.10
N GLY A 12 1.52 5.88 31.22
CA GLY A 12 2.85 6.37 31.60
C GLY A 12 2.85 7.66 32.44
N LEU A 13 1.74 8.41 32.42
CA LEU A 13 1.52 9.62 33.22
C LEU A 13 0.66 9.37 34.47
N GLU A 14 0.40 8.11 34.81
CA GLU A 14 -0.48 7.70 35.93
C GLU A 14 -1.88 8.34 35.85
N ARG A 15 -2.40 8.49 34.62
CA ARG A 15 -3.76 8.96 34.36
C ARG A 15 -4.65 7.80 33.92
N ASP A 16 -5.93 7.91 34.27
CA ASP A 16 -6.96 7.02 33.76
C ASP A 16 -7.10 7.17 32.23
N ASP A 17 -7.70 6.15 31.62
CA ASP A 17 -7.95 6.12 30.18
C ASP A 17 -8.66 7.40 29.72
N VAL A 18 -8.06 8.06 28.73
CA VAL A 18 -8.57 9.32 28.17
C VAL A 18 -9.33 9.00 26.91
N GLU A 19 -10.64 9.24 26.91
CA GLU A 19 -11.43 9.13 25.68
C GLU A 19 -11.06 10.26 24.70
N LEU A 20 -10.63 9.89 23.49
CA LEU A 20 -10.32 10.86 22.44
C LEU A 20 -11.52 11.14 21.57
N ASP A 21 -11.90 12.40 21.52
CA ASP A 21 -12.77 12.94 20.47
C ASP A 21 -11.90 13.41 19.29
N ILE A 22 -11.84 12.58 18.25
CA ILE A 22 -11.04 12.84 17.05
C ILE A 22 -11.58 14.05 16.29
N ASP A 23 -12.91 14.16 16.14
CA ASP A 23 -13.54 15.23 15.36
C ASP A 23 -13.29 16.59 16.01
N ALA A 24 -13.37 16.66 17.35
CA ALA A 24 -13.07 17.89 18.08
C ALA A 24 -11.59 18.29 18.05
N LEU A 25 -10.69 17.30 17.97
CA LEU A 25 -9.25 17.54 17.82
C LEU A 25 -8.89 17.98 16.40
N ASP A 26 -9.47 17.35 15.39
CA ASP A 26 -9.26 17.70 13.98
C ASP A 26 -9.74 19.13 13.68
N ALA A 27 -10.89 19.52 14.23
CA ALA A 27 -11.41 20.89 14.13
C ALA A 27 -10.46 21.96 14.70
N LYS A 28 -9.53 21.58 15.60
CA LYS A 28 -8.54 22.47 16.21
C LYS A 28 -7.12 22.28 15.64
N ALA A 29 -6.91 21.27 14.82
CA ALA A 29 -5.59 20.95 14.28
C ALA A 29 -5.16 22.02 13.27
N ALA A 30 -3.93 22.53 13.43
CA ALA A 30 -3.31 23.34 12.38
C ALA A 30 -2.85 22.43 11.23
N GLY A 31 -2.94 22.91 9.98
CA GLY A 31 -2.49 22.15 8.81
C GLY A 31 -1.02 21.69 8.94
N GLY A 32 -0.74 20.43 8.60
CA GLY A 32 0.54 19.78 8.93
C GLY A 32 1.74 20.12 8.04
N ILE A 33 1.55 20.85 6.94
CA ILE A 33 2.62 21.14 5.96
C ILE A 33 2.80 22.67 5.85
N PRO A 34 3.97 23.24 6.19
CA PRO A 34 4.25 24.66 6.00
C PRO A 34 4.16 25.08 4.54
N ALA A 35 3.61 26.26 4.25
CA ALA A 35 3.42 26.76 2.88
C ALA A 35 4.72 26.81 2.07
N ALA A 36 5.85 27.11 2.70
CA ALA A 36 7.17 27.16 2.05
C ALA A 36 7.62 25.82 1.44
N VAL A 37 7.05 24.70 1.90
CA VAL A 37 7.37 23.34 1.41
C VAL A 37 6.15 22.62 0.85
N ALA A 38 5.01 23.31 0.75
CA ALA A 38 3.81 22.74 0.18
C ALA A 38 4.00 22.54 -1.33
N ARG A 39 3.66 21.35 -1.81
CA ARG A 39 3.75 21.04 -3.23
C ARG A 39 2.63 21.77 -4.00
N GLU A 40 3.01 22.60 -4.95
CA GLU A 40 2.06 23.30 -5.84
C GLU A 40 1.85 22.60 -7.19
N SER A 41 2.80 21.75 -7.59
CA SER A 41 2.74 21.08 -8.90
C SER A 41 1.78 19.89 -8.91
N ALA A 42 0.87 19.87 -9.89
CA ALA A 42 -0.04 18.74 -10.11
C ALA A 42 0.70 17.46 -10.54
N ILE A 43 0.24 16.32 -10.02
CA ILE A 43 0.80 14.98 -10.25
C ILE A 43 -0.14 14.10 -11.06
N LEU A 44 0.40 12.96 -11.53
CA LEU A 44 -0.39 11.89 -12.13
C LEU A 44 -1.30 12.39 -13.26
N LYS A 45 -0.85 13.40 -14.00
CA LYS A 45 -1.62 14.06 -15.07
C LYS A 45 -1.93 13.14 -16.26
N HIS A 46 -1.17 12.05 -16.42
CA HIS A 46 -1.39 11.14 -17.52
C HIS A 46 -2.75 10.44 -17.36
N PRO A 47 -3.59 10.36 -18.41
CA PRO A 47 -4.96 9.83 -18.28
C PRO A 47 -5.06 8.43 -17.67
N VAL A 48 -4.01 7.62 -17.79
CA VAL A 48 -3.95 6.27 -17.21
C VAL A 48 -4.24 6.24 -15.71
N PHE A 49 -3.84 7.28 -14.98
CA PHE A 49 -4.03 7.37 -13.53
C PHE A 49 -5.46 7.73 -13.13
N SER A 50 -6.26 8.25 -14.08
CA SER A 50 -7.67 8.62 -13.87
C SER A 50 -8.66 7.69 -14.59
N SER A 51 -8.20 6.91 -15.57
CA SER A 51 -9.08 6.07 -16.40
C SER A 51 -9.47 4.74 -15.77
N VAL A 52 -8.76 4.31 -14.73
CA VAL A 52 -8.99 3.05 -14.02
C VAL A 52 -9.16 3.39 -12.55
N GLN A 53 -10.40 3.32 -12.05
CA GLN A 53 -10.76 3.78 -10.71
C GLN A 53 -11.52 2.72 -9.90
N SER A 54 -12.34 1.89 -10.57
CA SER A 54 -13.00 0.77 -9.90
C SER A 54 -12.08 -0.45 -9.84
N GLU A 55 -12.29 -1.30 -8.83
CA GLU A 55 -11.60 -2.59 -8.71
C GLU A 55 -11.81 -3.44 -9.98
N THR A 56 -13.03 -3.45 -10.53
CA THR A 56 -13.35 -4.20 -11.75
C THR A 56 -12.58 -3.66 -12.97
N ASP A 57 -12.45 -2.35 -13.10
CA ASP A 57 -11.65 -1.75 -14.18
C ASP A 57 -10.17 -2.10 -14.00
N MET A 58 -9.68 -2.10 -12.76
CA MET A 58 -8.30 -2.45 -12.45
C MET A 58 -8.00 -3.92 -12.78
N LEU A 59 -8.90 -4.83 -12.42
CA LEU A 59 -8.79 -6.25 -12.78
C LEU A 59 -8.72 -6.44 -14.29
N ARG A 60 -9.60 -5.77 -15.06
CA ARG A 60 -9.59 -5.83 -16.53
C ARG A 60 -8.33 -5.21 -17.11
N TYR A 61 -7.86 -4.10 -16.56
CA TYR A 61 -6.66 -3.42 -17.00
C TYR A 61 -5.41 -4.29 -16.79
N LEU A 62 -5.24 -4.85 -15.58
CA LEU A 62 -4.16 -5.77 -15.25
C LEU A 62 -4.18 -7.00 -16.15
N ARG A 63 -5.36 -7.62 -16.34
CA ARG A 63 -5.48 -8.80 -17.20
C ARG A 63 -5.10 -8.50 -18.64
N LYS A 64 -5.56 -7.37 -19.20
CA LYS A 64 -5.23 -6.92 -20.56
C LYS A 64 -3.72 -6.71 -20.74
N LEU A 65 -3.01 -6.25 -19.71
CA LEU A 65 -1.56 -6.10 -19.77
C LEU A 65 -0.86 -7.45 -19.67
N ALA A 66 -1.23 -8.28 -18.69
CA ALA A 66 -0.68 -9.61 -18.51
C ALA A 66 -0.84 -10.48 -19.77
N ASP A 67 -1.94 -10.32 -20.51
CA ASP A 67 -2.17 -11.09 -21.72
C ASP A 67 -1.19 -10.79 -22.86
N LYS A 68 -0.51 -9.63 -22.83
CA LYS A 68 0.51 -9.23 -23.82
C LYS A 68 1.89 -9.85 -23.55
N ASP A 69 2.10 -10.40 -22.36
CA ASP A 69 3.39 -10.91 -21.94
C ASP A 69 3.48 -12.43 -22.13
N LEU A 70 4.68 -12.91 -22.48
CA LEU A 70 4.98 -14.34 -22.50
C LEU A 70 5.68 -14.70 -21.19
N ALA A 71 5.01 -15.52 -20.37
CA ALA A 71 5.48 -15.93 -19.06
C ALA A 71 5.55 -17.47 -18.95
N LEU A 72 6.13 -17.95 -17.84
CA LEU A 72 6.38 -19.38 -17.58
C LEU A 72 5.10 -20.22 -17.41
N ASP A 73 3.94 -19.58 -17.20
CA ASP A 73 2.63 -20.22 -17.19
C ASP A 73 2.12 -20.58 -18.60
N ARG A 74 2.72 -20.01 -19.65
CA ARG A 74 2.34 -20.23 -21.05
C ARG A 74 3.28 -21.18 -21.77
N THR A 75 4.58 -20.94 -21.68
CA THR A 75 5.59 -21.70 -22.43
C THR A 75 6.92 -21.75 -21.67
N MET A 76 7.77 -22.71 -22.04
CA MET A 76 9.18 -22.68 -21.65
C MET A 76 9.85 -21.40 -22.18
N ILE A 77 10.68 -20.76 -21.35
CA ILE A 77 11.51 -19.60 -21.71
C ILE A 77 12.99 -20.00 -21.56
N PRO A 78 13.64 -20.56 -22.60
CA PRO A 78 14.98 -21.16 -22.49
C PRO A 78 16.09 -20.12 -22.64
N LEU A 79 16.14 -19.14 -21.74
CA LEU A 79 17.21 -18.14 -21.71
C LEU A 79 18.44 -18.72 -21.00
N GLY A 80 19.53 -18.90 -21.75
CA GLY A 80 20.81 -19.36 -21.22
C GLY A 80 21.28 -18.47 -20.07
N SER A 81 21.86 -19.07 -19.03
CA SER A 81 22.34 -18.39 -17.81
C SER A 81 21.27 -17.81 -16.88
N CYS A 82 19.99 -17.72 -17.25
CA CYS A 82 18.94 -17.15 -16.40
C CYS A 82 18.33 -18.15 -15.42
N THR A 83 18.46 -19.46 -15.68
CA THR A 83 17.87 -20.54 -14.87
C THR A 83 16.38 -20.32 -14.60
N MET A 84 15.60 -20.09 -15.65
CA MET A 84 14.14 -19.90 -15.60
C MET A 84 13.41 -21.20 -15.24
N LYS A 85 13.51 -21.60 -13.96
CA LYS A 85 12.96 -22.83 -13.38
C LYS A 85 11.60 -22.61 -12.75
N LEU A 86 11.05 -23.67 -12.15
CA LEU A 86 9.81 -23.60 -11.38
C LEU A 86 9.96 -22.62 -10.21
N ASN A 87 9.04 -21.65 -10.13
CA ASN A 87 8.79 -20.86 -8.95
C ASN A 87 7.57 -21.47 -8.25
N ALA A 88 7.77 -22.38 -7.30
CA ALA A 88 6.67 -23.18 -6.77
C ALA A 88 5.73 -22.32 -5.91
N THR A 89 4.41 -22.52 -6.03
CA THR A 89 3.43 -21.75 -5.24
C THR A 89 3.66 -21.89 -3.74
N ALA A 90 4.08 -23.08 -3.27
CA ALA A 90 4.41 -23.32 -1.86
C ALA A 90 5.57 -22.44 -1.36
N GLU A 91 6.53 -22.09 -2.24
CA GLU A 91 7.66 -21.21 -1.92
C GLU A 91 7.26 -19.73 -1.96
N MET A 92 6.26 -19.38 -2.78
CA MET A 92 5.80 -17.99 -2.95
C MET A 92 4.78 -17.56 -1.89
N ILE A 93 3.96 -18.46 -1.36
CA ILE A 93 2.91 -18.12 -0.37
C ILE A 93 3.48 -17.36 0.86
N PRO A 94 4.57 -17.81 1.50
CA PRO A 94 5.05 -17.19 2.73
C PRO A 94 5.54 -15.75 2.59
N ILE A 95 5.90 -15.30 1.37
CA ILE A 95 6.44 -13.94 1.16
C ILE A 95 5.42 -12.84 1.49
N THR A 96 4.12 -13.18 1.46
CA THR A 96 3.01 -12.25 1.73
C THR A 96 2.40 -12.42 3.11
N TRP A 97 2.90 -13.36 3.91
CA TRP A 97 2.41 -13.54 5.29
C TRP A 97 2.74 -12.31 6.12
N PRO A 98 1.79 -11.78 6.91
CA PRO A 98 2.03 -10.63 7.79
C PRO A 98 3.28 -10.79 8.66
N GLU A 99 3.52 -12.01 9.16
CA GLU A 99 4.65 -12.37 10.02
C GLU A 99 6.02 -12.26 9.33
N PHE A 100 6.05 -12.23 8.00
CA PHE A 100 7.27 -12.02 7.21
C PHE A 100 7.31 -10.65 6.52
N ALA A 101 6.17 -10.14 6.06
CA ALA A 101 6.09 -8.93 5.22
C ALA A 101 5.93 -7.62 6.00
N LEU A 102 5.43 -7.68 7.24
CA LEU A 102 5.11 -6.50 8.06
C LEU A 102 6.01 -6.37 9.31
N VAL A 103 7.15 -7.05 9.29
CA VAL A 103 8.21 -6.92 10.32
C VAL A 103 9.00 -5.64 10.12
#